data_AF-A0A2S2NKP5-F1
#
_entry.id   AF-A0A2S2NKP5-F1
#
_cell.length_a   1.000
_cell.length_b   1.000
_cell.length_c   1.000
_cell.angle_alpha   90.00
_cell.angle_beta   90.00
_cell.angle_gamma   90.00
#
_symmetry.space_group_name_H-M   'P 1'
#
loop_
_entity.id
_entity.type
_entity.pdbx_description
1 polymer ?
#
loop_
_entity_poly.entity_id
_entity_poly.type
_entity_poly.pdbx_seq_one_letter_code
_entity_poly.pdbx_strand_id
1 'polypeptide(L)'
;ENIVENDQQMTSSTQNSDSLLTNEFDHQPPIIDLNLNVNVAKLNIDGADLGDLSTGPSRPVLKSYPKTKYKQQNRSFNAAYYKCFVWLEYSIANDALFCFACRNFT
;
A
#
# COMPACT_ATOMS: atom_id res chain seq x y z
N GLU A 1 -8.69 -5.97 64.83
CA GLU A 1 -8.58 -5.03 63.69
C GLU A 1 -7.10 -4.90 63.33
N ASN A 2 -6.78 -4.46 62.12
CA ASN A 2 -5.84 -3.35 61.85
C ASN A 2 -5.56 -3.24 60.35
N ILE A 3 -5.70 -2.02 59.82
CA ILE A 3 -5.37 -1.64 58.45
C ILE A 3 -4.09 -0.81 58.52
N VAL A 4 -3.12 -1.07 57.63
CA VAL A 4 -2.08 -0.12 57.27
C VAL A 4 -1.91 -0.17 55.75
N GLU A 5 -2.50 0.81 55.07
CA GLU A 5 -2.11 1.17 53.71
C GLU A 5 -0.79 1.94 53.75
N ASN A 6 0.02 1.86 52.68
CA ASN A 6 1.00 2.90 52.42
C ASN A 6 1.35 2.95 50.93
N ASP A 7 0.82 3.96 50.22
CA ASP A 7 1.23 4.28 48.87
C ASP A 7 2.64 4.88 48.83
N GLN A 8 3.38 4.58 47.76
CA GLN A 8 4.35 5.55 47.23
C GLN A 8 4.66 5.29 45.75
N GLN A 9 4.18 6.19 44.91
CA GLN A 9 4.50 6.28 43.49
C GLN A 9 5.36 7.53 43.28
N MET A 10 6.53 7.40 42.65
CA MET A 10 7.28 8.55 42.13
C MET A 10 8.01 8.21 40.82
N THR A 11 8.19 9.25 40.02
CA THR A 11 8.95 9.30 38.76
C THR A 11 10.43 9.60 39.08
N SER A 12 11.40 9.73 38.16
CA SER A 12 11.35 10.22 36.78
C SER A 12 12.58 9.84 35.93
N SER A 13 12.48 10.16 34.64
CA SER A 13 13.47 10.00 33.55
C SER A 13 14.82 10.70 33.73
N THR A 14 15.85 10.24 32.98
CA THR A 14 16.62 11.06 32.00
C THR A 14 17.44 10.17 31.04
N GLN A 15 17.77 10.72 29.86
CA GLN A 15 18.57 10.18 28.74
C GLN A 15 20.04 9.90 29.16
N ASN A 16 20.97 9.33 28.37
CA ASN A 16 21.09 9.09 26.91
C ASN A 16 22.11 7.89 26.70
N SER A 17 22.69 7.50 25.55
CA SER A 17 22.71 7.94 24.14
C SER A 17 23.10 6.76 23.19
N ASP A 18 23.49 7.10 21.95
CA ASP A 18 24.29 6.36 20.96
C ASP A 18 23.69 5.12 20.26
N SER A 19 23.82 5.10 18.93
CA SER A 19 23.03 4.27 18.00
C SER A 19 23.90 3.70 16.86
N LEU A 20 23.24 3.27 15.76
CA LEU A 20 23.76 2.84 14.45
C LEU A 20 24.07 1.34 14.31
N LEU A 21 23.54 0.60 13.32
CA LEU A 21 22.54 0.89 12.28
C LEU A 21 21.73 -0.38 11.95
N THR A 22 20.40 -0.29 11.95
CA THR A 22 19.53 -1.20 11.19
C THR A 22 19.00 -0.45 9.98
N ASN A 23 19.43 -0.84 8.77
CA ASN A 23 18.97 -0.24 7.52
C ASN A 23 17.55 -0.71 7.18
N GLU A 24 16.56 -0.17 7.88
CA GLU A 24 15.16 -0.26 7.47
C GLU A 24 14.99 0.56 6.19
N PHE A 25 15.05 -0.14 5.05
CA PHE A 25 14.63 0.39 3.76
C PHE A 25 13.11 0.55 3.74
N ASP A 26 12.62 1.57 4.45
CA ASP A 26 11.21 1.91 4.58
C ASP A 26 10.63 2.39 3.23
N HIS A 27 10.29 1.41 2.39
CA HIS A 27 9.56 1.60 1.14
C HIS A 27 8.09 1.89 1.46
N GLN A 28 7.83 3.04 2.09
CA GLN A 28 6.51 3.66 2.04
C GLN A 28 6.14 3.80 0.57
N PRO A 29 5.05 3.16 0.09
CA PRO A 29 4.62 3.36 -1.28
C PRO A 29 4.26 4.84 -1.45
N PRO A 30 4.68 5.50 -2.55
CA PRO A 30 4.37 6.91 -2.74
C PRO A 30 2.86 7.12 -2.70
N ILE A 31 2.37 7.83 -1.68
CA ILE A 31 0.95 8.17 -1.55
C ILE A 31 0.66 9.22 -2.62
N ILE A 32 0.21 8.76 -3.78
CA ILE A 32 -0.23 9.63 -4.87
C ILE A 32 -1.57 10.25 -4.45
N ASP A 33 -1.53 11.48 -3.94
CA ASP A 33 -2.74 12.23 -3.59
C ASP A 33 -3.46 12.73 -4.85
N LEU A 34 -4.18 11.81 -5.48
CA LEU A 34 -4.90 12.04 -6.74
C LEU A 34 -6.13 12.93 -6.51
N ASN A 35 -5.97 14.23 -6.73
CA ASN A 35 -7.06 15.08 -7.21
C ASN A 35 -7.48 14.57 -8.61
N LEU A 36 -8.46 13.67 -8.61
CA LEU A 36 -8.54 12.54 -9.55
C LEU A 36 -9.14 12.87 -10.93
N ASN A 37 -9.37 14.15 -11.27
CA ASN A 37 -10.04 14.55 -12.53
C ASN A 37 -9.07 14.86 -13.69
N VAL A 38 -7.85 15.34 -13.43
CA VAL A 38 -6.87 15.64 -14.51
C VAL A 38 -6.10 14.40 -14.95
N ASN A 39 -5.72 13.51 -14.01
CA ASN A 39 -4.76 12.44 -14.29
C ASN A 39 -5.36 11.18 -14.92
N VAL A 40 -6.65 10.86 -14.70
CA VAL A 40 -7.29 9.71 -15.37
C VAL A 40 -7.34 9.90 -16.89
N ALA A 41 -7.63 11.14 -17.33
CA ALA A 41 -7.59 11.48 -18.75
C ALA A 41 -6.19 11.30 -19.35
N LYS A 42 -5.12 11.57 -18.58
CA LYS A 42 -3.73 11.45 -19.03
C LYS A 42 -3.25 10.00 -19.12
N LEU A 43 -3.58 9.15 -18.13
CA LEU A 43 -3.23 7.72 -18.16
C LEU A 43 -3.88 6.99 -19.35
N ASN A 44 -5.03 7.48 -19.84
CA ASN A 44 -5.70 6.95 -21.03
C ASN A 44 -5.05 7.32 -22.37
N ILE A 45 -4.06 8.23 -22.43
CA ILE A 45 -3.44 8.65 -23.70
C ILE A 45 -2.38 7.65 -24.17
N ASP A 46 -1.54 7.17 -23.25
CA ASP A 46 -0.36 6.34 -23.58
C ASP A 46 -0.60 4.83 -23.35
N GLY A 47 -1.76 4.45 -22.80
CA GLY A 47 -2.18 3.04 -22.63
C GLY A 47 -1.41 2.22 -21.59
N ALA A 48 -0.41 2.81 -20.94
CA ALA A 48 0.49 2.14 -20.00
C ALA A 48 0.21 2.56 -18.54
N ASP A 49 -0.83 2.00 -17.92
CA ASP A 49 -1.02 2.03 -16.46
C ASP A 49 -0.43 0.81 -15.74
N LEU A 50 0.04 -0.18 -16.52
CA LEU A 50 0.89 -1.29 -16.10
C LEU A 50 2.38 -0.91 -16.24
N GLY A 51 3.26 -1.58 -15.49
CA GLY A 51 4.69 -1.24 -15.45
C GLY A 51 5.51 -1.88 -16.57
N ASP A 52 6.83 -1.77 -16.46
CA ASP A 52 7.79 -2.33 -17.42
C ASP A 52 9.05 -2.88 -16.72
N LEU A 53 10.03 -3.35 -17.50
CA LEU A 53 11.29 -3.89 -16.99
C LEU A 53 12.19 -2.86 -16.26
N SER A 54 11.89 -1.55 -16.35
CA SER A 54 12.64 -0.47 -15.68
C SER A 54 11.97 0.01 -14.39
N THR A 55 10.64 -0.05 -14.35
CA THR A 55 9.78 0.44 -13.25
C THR A 55 9.31 -0.68 -12.32
N GLY A 56 9.26 -1.92 -12.80
CA GLY A 56 8.69 -3.06 -12.08
C GLY A 56 7.15 -3.06 -12.07
N PRO A 57 6.51 -3.93 -11.28
CA PRO A 57 5.06 -4.09 -11.26
C PRO A 57 4.30 -2.84 -10.77
N SER A 58 3.41 -2.33 -11.63
CA SER A 58 2.52 -1.20 -11.31
C SER A 58 1.44 -1.63 -10.30
N ARG A 59 1.46 -0.99 -9.12
CA ARG A 59 0.67 -1.40 -7.95
C ARG A 59 -0.05 -0.22 -7.30
N PRO A 60 -0.96 0.46 -8.02
CA PRO A 60 -1.66 1.63 -7.50
C PRO A 60 -2.57 1.26 -6.32
N VAL A 61 -2.54 2.09 -5.27
CA VAL A 61 -3.39 1.99 -4.07
C VAL A 61 -4.48 3.06 -4.15
N LEU A 62 -5.72 2.66 -4.45
CA LEU A 62 -6.84 3.59 -4.62
C LEU A 62 -7.71 3.68 -3.37
N LYS A 63 -8.22 4.88 -3.07
CA LYS A 63 -9.18 5.15 -1.99
C LYS A 63 -10.48 4.33 -2.11
N SER A 64 -10.90 4.03 -3.33
CA SER A 64 -11.80 2.93 -3.66
C SER A 64 -11.40 2.39 -5.02
N TYR A 65 -11.34 1.07 -5.15
CA TYR A 65 -11.32 0.42 -6.45
C TYR A 65 -12.73 0.46 -7.08
N PRO A 66 -12.83 0.36 -8.42
CA PRO A 66 -14.06 0.01 -9.12
C PRO A 66 -14.73 -1.25 -8.55
N LYS A 67 -16.03 -1.40 -8.83
CA LYS A 67 -16.86 -2.49 -8.32
C LYS A 67 -17.63 -3.17 -9.45
N THR A 68 -17.12 -4.31 -9.89
CA THR A 68 -17.78 -5.17 -10.87
C THR A 68 -18.86 -6.02 -10.18
N LYS A 69 -20.09 -6.00 -10.71
CA LYS A 69 -21.24 -6.73 -10.17
C LYS A 69 -21.18 -8.21 -10.58
N TYR A 70 -20.97 -9.10 -9.61
CA TYR A 70 -21.00 -10.54 -9.81
C TYR A 70 -22.20 -11.17 -9.09
N LYS A 71 -23.21 -11.58 -9.87
CA LYS A 71 -24.52 -12.06 -9.37
C LYS A 71 -25.17 -10.97 -8.47
N GLN A 72 -25.34 -11.25 -7.18
CA GLN A 72 -25.89 -10.31 -6.20
C GLN A 72 -24.82 -9.59 -5.36
N GLN A 73 -23.54 -9.74 -5.69
CA GLN A 73 -22.41 -9.20 -4.92
C GLN A 73 -21.58 -8.24 -5.76
N ASN A 74 -21.34 -7.03 -5.25
CA ASN A 74 -20.42 -6.07 -5.86
C ASN A 74 -19.01 -6.35 -5.36
N ARG A 75 -18.12 -6.81 -6.26
CA ARG A 75 -16.74 -7.18 -5.93
C ARG A 75 -15.77 -6.14 -6.48
N SER A 76 -14.71 -5.86 -5.72
CA SER A 76 -13.59 -5.03 -6.13
C SER A 76 -12.28 -5.75 -5.85
N PHE A 77 -11.19 -5.27 -6.41
CA PHE A 77 -9.86 -5.62 -5.93
C PHE A 77 -9.65 -5.16 -4.47
N ASN A 78 -8.64 -5.74 -3.80
CA ASN A 78 -8.22 -5.43 -2.45
C ASN A 78 -6.70 -5.27 -2.40
N ALA A 79 -6.22 -4.04 -2.15
CA ALA A 79 -4.80 -3.69 -2.09
C ALA A 79 -3.98 -4.54 -1.10
N ALA A 80 -4.61 -5.18 -0.11
CA ALA A 80 -3.93 -6.09 0.81
C ALA A 80 -3.21 -7.25 0.08
N TYR A 81 -3.67 -7.66 -1.11
CA TYR A 81 -3.03 -8.69 -1.90
C TYR A 81 -1.60 -8.32 -2.36
N TYR A 82 -1.26 -7.03 -2.53
CA TYR A 82 0.10 -6.62 -2.86
C TYR A 82 1.13 -7.00 -1.78
N LYS A 83 0.70 -7.22 -0.53
CA LYS A 83 1.57 -7.66 0.57
C LYS A 83 2.03 -9.12 0.39
N CYS A 84 1.22 -9.94 -0.26
CA CYS A 84 1.51 -11.36 -0.50
C CYS A 84 2.05 -11.63 -1.92
N PHE A 85 1.67 -10.79 -2.89
CA PHE A 85 1.96 -11.00 -4.30
C PHE A 85 2.68 -9.77 -4.89
N VAL A 86 4.00 -9.70 -4.68
CA VAL A 86 4.83 -8.56 -5.13
C VAL A 86 4.85 -8.40 -6.65
N TRP A 87 4.60 -9.48 -7.40
CA TRP A 87 4.53 -9.53 -8.87
C TRP A 87 3.16 -9.14 -9.45
N LEU A 88 2.15 -8.95 -8.60
CA LEU A 88 0.78 -8.66 -9.02
C LEU A 88 0.65 -7.18 -9.42
N GLU A 89 0.07 -6.93 -10.59
CA GLU A 89 -0.28 -5.59 -11.05
C GLU A 89 -1.79 -5.40 -11.10
N TYR A 90 -2.25 -4.15 -11.03
CA TYR A 90 -3.64 -3.78 -11.25
C TYR A 90 -3.74 -2.63 -12.26
N SER A 91 -4.43 -2.88 -13.38
CA SER A 91 -4.79 -1.83 -14.33
C SER A 91 -6.11 -1.18 -13.88
N ILE A 92 -6.05 0.13 -13.65
CA ILE A 92 -7.20 0.99 -13.41
C ILE A 92 -8.05 1.11 -14.68
N ALA A 93 -7.40 1.18 -15.84
CA ALA A 93 -8.06 1.30 -17.13
C ALA A 93 -8.92 0.06 -17.49
N ASN A 94 -8.52 -1.13 -17.03
CA ASN A 94 -9.18 -2.40 -17.35
C ASN A 94 -10.00 -3.02 -16.20
N ASP A 95 -10.00 -2.43 -14.99
CA ASP A 95 -10.48 -3.08 -13.72
C ASP A 95 -9.95 -4.52 -13.54
N ALA A 96 -8.68 -4.75 -13.88
CA ALA A 96 -8.14 -6.09 -14.07
C ALA A 96 -6.75 -6.28 -13.44
N LEU A 97 -6.49 -7.53 -13.03
CA LEU A 97 -5.22 -7.96 -12.45
C LEU A 97 -4.33 -8.63 -13.49
N PHE A 98 -3.03 -8.32 -13.45
CA PHE A 98 -2.03 -8.88 -14.34
C PHE A 98 -0.86 -9.48 -13.55
N CYS A 99 -0.20 -10.47 -14.15
CA CYS A 99 1.05 -11.03 -13.64
C CYS A 99 2.20 -10.33 -14.37
N PHE A 100 3.00 -9.53 -13.66
CA PHE A 100 4.09 -8.76 -14.26
C PHE A 100 5.08 -9.65 -15.03
N ALA A 101 5.57 -10.72 -14.40
CA ALA A 101 6.51 -11.65 -15.03
C ALA A 101 5.90 -12.31 -16.28
N CYS A 102 4.64 -12.77 -16.18
CA CYS A 102 3.92 -13.41 -17.28
C CYS A 102 3.66 -12.47 -18.46
N ARG A 103 3.61 -11.15 -18.24
CA ARG A 103 3.36 -10.12 -19.27
C ARG A 103 4.65 -9.62 -19.94
N ASN A 104 5.77 -9.64 -19.22
CA ASN A 104 7.05 -9.09 -19.68
C ASN A 104 8.06 -10.16 -20.18
N PHE A 105 7.80 -11.45 -19.94
CA PHE A 105 8.69 -12.56 -20.32
C PHE A 105 7.91 -13.69 -21.04
N THR A 106 7.22 -13.33 -22.13
CA THR A 106 6.51 -14.25 -23.03
C THR A 106 7.33 -14.57 -24.28
#